data_AF-A0A3S0G538-F1
#
_entry.id   AF-A0A3S0G538-F1
#
_cell.length_a   1.000
_cell.length_b   1.000
_cell.length_c   1.000
_cell.angle_alpha   90.00
_cell.angle_beta   90.00
_cell.angle_gamma   90.00
#
_symmetry.space_group_name_H-M   'P 1'
#
loop_
_entity.id
_entity.type
_entity.pdbx_description
1 polymer ?
#
loop_
_entity_poly.entity_id
_entity_poly.type
_entity_poly.pdbx_seq_one_letter_code
_entity_poly.pdbx_strand_id
1 'polypeptide(L)'
;MVVIGVLRRRRSARALLRASGIVVVVGLVCAPALAAADKIEWSGSGPYEACLEEGATAWLNRIAELVVANDAGARATTDADVATVTIDLMKSCDAKGAPANPANETAFTKYMARWRVHVYEMAKVIRATGGSD
;
A
#
# COMPACT_ATOMS: atom_id res chain seq x y z
N MET A 1 -34.79 -37.71 11.20
CA MET A 1 -33.97 -38.94 11.22
C MET A 1 -32.97 -38.84 10.08
N VAL A 2 -31.72 -38.49 10.39
CA VAL A 2 -30.50 -39.35 10.38
C VAL A 2 -30.17 -39.88 8.97
N VAL A 3 -29.33 -39.19 8.18
CA VAL A 3 -27.84 -39.28 8.03
C VAL A 3 -27.37 -40.52 7.23
N ILE A 4 -26.37 -40.26 6.38
CA ILE A 4 -25.23 -41.12 5.97
C ILE A 4 -25.31 -41.69 4.54
N GLY A 5 -24.58 -41.03 3.64
CA GLY A 5 -23.99 -41.64 2.46
C GLY A 5 -22.52 -41.24 2.38
N VAL A 6 -21.67 -41.82 3.24
CA VAL A 6 -20.22 -41.68 3.19
C VAL A 6 -19.62 -43.00 2.71
N LEU A 7 -18.47 -42.89 2.03
CA LEU A 7 -17.43 -43.91 1.80
C LEU A 7 -17.59 -44.65 0.46
N ARG A 8 -16.57 -44.87 -0.38
CA ARG A 8 -15.14 -44.50 -0.40
C ARG A 8 -14.56 -45.19 -1.65
N ARG A 9 -13.55 -44.57 -2.29
CA ARG A 9 -12.26 -45.17 -2.76
C ARG A 9 -12.31 -46.45 -3.62
N ARG A 10 -11.61 -46.62 -4.74
CA ARG A 10 -10.18 -46.36 -5.10
C ARG A 10 -9.97 -47.07 -6.46
N ARG A 11 -9.39 -46.47 -7.50
CA ARG A 11 -7.94 -46.48 -7.91
C ARG A 11 -7.72 -47.27 -9.22
N SER A 12 -7.07 -46.61 -10.18
CA SER A 12 -5.93 -47.09 -11.02
C SER A 12 -5.63 -45.96 -12.02
N ALA A 13 -4.66 -45.06 -11.88
CA ALA A 13 -3.20 -45.14 -11.68
C ALA A 13 -2.41 -45.67 -12.89
N ARG A 14 -2.03 -44.76 -13.82
CA ARG A 14 -0.74 -44.69 -14.54
C ARG A 14 -0.53 -43.21 -14.93
N ALA A 15 0.18 -42.41 -14.13
CA ALA A 15 1.64 -42.24 -14.14
C ALA A 15 2.16 -41.66 -15.46
N LEU A 16 2.49 -40.37 -15.46
CA LEU A 16 3.72 -39.83 -16.04
C LEU A 16 4.04 -38.52 -15.30
N LEU A 17 4.93 -38.64 -14.32
CA LEU A 17 5.64 -37.53 -13.71
C LEU A 17 6.51 -36.85 -14.78
N ARG A 18 6.33 -35.55 -14.96
CA ARG A 18 7.45 -34.65 -15.24
C ARG A 18 7.36 -33.46 -14.29
N ALA A 19 8.25 -33.51 -13.31
CA ALA A 19 8.58 -32.43 -12.42
C ALA A 19 9.28 -31.31 -13.18
N SER A 20 8.83 -30.08 -12.91
CA SER A 20 9.49 -28.77 -13.03
C SER A 20 8.33 -27.78 -12.86
N GLY A 21 7.95 -27.43 -11.64
CA GLY A 21 8.71 -26.47 -10.86
C GLY A 21 8.25 -25.08 -11.31
N ILE A 22 7.17 -24.60 -10.71
CA ILE A 22 6.89 -23.22 -10.26
C ILE A 22 5.43 -23.24 -9.80
N VAL A 23 5.29 -23.25 -8.48
CA VAL A 23 4.05 -22.97 -7.77
C VAL A 23 3.81 -21.47 -7.94
N VAL A 24 3.01 -21.06 -8.92
CA VAL A 24 2.45 -19.70 -8.92
C VAL A 24 1.22 -19.74 -8.02
N VAL A 25 1.46 -19.64 -6.72
CA VAL A 25 0.45 -19.10 -5.79
C VAL A 25 0.33 -17.63 -6.17
N VAL A 26 -0.53 -17.29 -7.13
CA VAL A 26 -1.06 -15.93 -7.18
C VAL A 26 -2.00 -15.86 -6.00
N GLY A 27 -1.43 -15.45 -4.87
CA GLY A 27 -2.18 -15.06 -3.71
C GLY A 27 -3.22 -14.06 -4.17
N LEU A 28 -4.49 -14.42 -3.96
CA LEU A 28 -5.61 -13.51 -3.93
C LEU A 28 -5.37 -12.56 -2.74
N VAL A 29 -4.41 -11.65 -2.89
CA VAL A 29 -4.32 -10.49 -2.02
C VAL A 29 -5.54 -9.67 -2.41
N CYS A 30 -6.57 -9.73 -1.57
CA CYS A 30 -7.54 -8.65 -1.46
C CYS A 30 -6.74 -7.37 -1.24
N ALA A 31 -6.30 -6.73 -2.33
CA ALA A 31 -5.98 -5.34 -2.29
C ALA A 31 -7.32 -4.67 -1.98
N PRO A 32 -7.50 -4.01 -0.82
CA PRO A 32 -8.58 -3.06 -0.72
C PRO A 32 -8.41 -2.13 -1.92
N ALA A 33 -9.48 -1.93 -2.68
CA ALA A 33 -9.55 -0.88 -3.68
C ALA A 33 -9.41 0.44 -2.93
N LEU A 34 -8.17 0.81 -2.61
CA LEU A 34 -7.80 2.11 -2.08
C LEU A 34 -8.28 3.08 -3.15
N ALA A 35 -9.26 3.92 -2.80
CA ALA A 35 -9.67 4.97 -3.71
C ALA A 35 -8.42 5.75 -4.12
N ALA A 36 -8.45 6.24 -5.35
CA ALA A 36 -7.35 6.95 -5.96
C ALA A 36 -6.94 8.17 -5.11
N ALA A 37 -6.08 7.93 -4.13
CA ALA A 37 -5.13 8.92 -3.69
C ALA A 37 -4.38 9.32 -4.97
N ASP A 38 -4.26 10.64 -5.17
CA ASP A 38 -3.60 11.20 -6.33
C ASP A 38 -2.26 10.47 -6.53
N LYS A 39 -1.96 10.00 -7.74
CA LYS A 39 -0.69 9.29 -7.97
C LYS A 39 0.43 10.31 -8.12
N ILE A 40 1.65 9.94 -7.73
CA ILE A 40 2.81 10.79 -7.99
C ILE A 40 3.17 10.65 -9.48
N GLU A 41 3.15 11.75 -10.21
CA GLU A 41 3.58 11.79 -11.60
C GLU A 41 5.11 11.86 -11.66
N TRP A 42 5.74 10.69 -11.78
CA TRP A 42 7.19 10.54 -11.87
C TRP A 42 7.72 10.89 -13.26
N SER A 43 8.85 11.60 -13.34
CA SER A 43 9.57 11.84 -14.61
C SER A 43 10.30 10.58 -15.12
N GLY A 44 10.58 9.65 -14.22
CA GLY A 44 11.11 8.31 -14.47
C GLY A 44 10.87 7.46 -13.23
N SER A 45 10.64 6.16 -13.39
CA SER A 45 10.34 5.25 -12.29
C SER A 45 11.48 4.27 -12.04
N GLY A 46 11.69 3.95 -10.77
CA GLY A 46 12.72 3.05 -10.32
C GLY A 46 12.60 2.75 -8.82
N PRO A 47 13.61 2.07 -8.24
CA PRO A 47 13.59 1.68 -6.83
C PRO A 47 13.50 2.86 -5.85
N TYR A 48 14.04 4.02 -6.21
CA TYR A 48 13.98 5.24 -5.41
C TYR A 48 12.53 5.75 -5.31
N GLU A 49 11.86 5.88 -6.44
CA GLU A 49 10.46 6.34 -6.52
C GLU A 49 9.51 5.37 -5.84
N ALA A 50 9.72 4.06 -6.01
CA ALA A 50 8.94 3.04 -5.31
C ALA A 50 9.10 3.14 -3.79
N CYS A 51 10.32 3.37 -3.30
CA CYS A 51 10.58 3.58 -1.87
C CYS A 51 9.87 4.83 -1.32
N LEU A 52 9.90 5.94 -2.08
CA LEU A 52 9.19 7.17 -1.72
C LEU A 52 7.66 6.96 -1.68
N GLU A 53 7.12 6.30 -2.69
CA GLU A 53 5.68 6.03 -2.80
C GLU A 53 5.19 5.12 -1.67
N GLU A 54 5.94 4.06 -1.35
CA GLU A 54 5.64 3.17 -0.23
C GLU A 54 5.67 3.91 1.10
N GLY A 55 6.74 4.66 1.36
CA GLY A 55 6.91 5.42 2.60
C GLY A 55 5.86 6.50 2.80
N ALA A 56 5.54 7.27 1.75
CA ALA A 56 4.50 8.28 1.81
C ALA A 56 3.12 7.66 1.99
N THR A 57 2.81 6.58 1.27
CA THR A 57 1.52 5.87 1.40
C THR A 57 1.34 5.32 2.82
N ALA A 58 2.36 4.69 3.38
CA ALA A 58 2.33 4.17 4.74
C ALA A 58 2.10 5.29 5.78
N TRP A 59 2.81 6.41 5.64
CA TRP A 59 2.64 7.57 6.52
C TRP A 59 1.24 8.20 6.39
N LEU A 60 0.76 8.42 5.16
CA LEU A 60 -0.56 9.00 4.89
C LEU A 60 -1.69 8.11 5.43
N ASN A 61 -1.61 6.80 5.22
CA ASN A 61 -2.57 5.84 5.76
C ASN A 61 -2.61 5.89 7.29
N ARG A 62 -1.46 5.92 7.95
CA ARG A 62 -1.40 6.04 9.42
C ARG A 62 -2.08 7.32 9.91
N ILE A 63 -1.83 8.46 9.27
CA ILE A 63 -2.50 9.72 9.67
C ILE A 63 -4.01 9.65 9.39
N ALA A 64 -4.43 9.04 8.28
CA ALA A 64 -5.84 8.84 7.97
C ALA A 64 -6.56 7.97 9.01
N GLU A 65 -5.94 6.89 9.47
CA GLU A 65 -6.46 6.06 10.57
C GLU A 65 -6.64 6.87 11.86
N LEU A 66 -5.65 7.71 12.22
CA LEU A 66 -5.76 8.61 13.39
C LEU A 66 -6.91 9.62 13.22
N VAL A 67 -7.13 10.14 12.01
CA VAL A 67 -8.27 11.03 11.70
C VAL A 67 -9.60 10.29 11.86
N VAL A 68 -9.69 9.03 11.44
CA VAL A 68 -10.91 8.21 11.60
C VAL A 68 -11.15 7.89 13.08
N ALA A 69 -10.10 7.56 13.84
CA ALA A 69 -10.16 7.31 15.28
C ALA A 69 -10.40 8.60 16.11
N ASN A 70 -10.43 9.78 15.47
CA ASN A 70 -10.52 11.08 16.13
C ASN A 70 -9.41 11.30 17.18
N ASP A 71 -8.22 10.77 16.90
CA ASP A 71 -7.07 10.83 17.77
C ASP A 71 -6.41 12.22 17.78
N ALA A 72 -5.85 12.63 18.92
CA ALA A 72 -5.20 13.93 19.08
C ALA A 72 -3.95 14.07 18.20
N GLY A 73 -3.24 12.98 17.90
CA GLY A 73 -2.05 12.94 17.06
C GLY A 73 -2.30 13.39 15.63
N ALA A 74 -3.47 13.10 15.07
CA ALA A 74 -3.85 13.62 13.74
C ALA A 74 -3.97 15.14 13.74
N ARG A 75 -4.56 15.72 14.79
CA ARG A 75 -4.73 17.18 14.93
C ARG A 75 -3.43 17.89 15.23
N ALA A 76 -2.49 17.20 15.88
CA ALA A 76 -1.15 17.70 16.19
C ALA A 76 -0.20 17.69 14.97
N THR A 77 -0.55 16.99 13.89
CA THR A 77 0.31 16.93 12.69
C THR A 77 0.34 18.27 11.97
N THR A 78 1.52 18.89 11.91
CA THR A 78 1.76 20.20 11.30
C THR A 78 2.45 20.08 9.94
N ASP A 79 2.47 21.17 9.16
CA ASP A 79 3.22 21.22 7.90
C ASP A 79 4.73 21.07 8.11
N ALA A 80 5.26 21.45 9.27
CA ALA A 80 6.66 21.24 9.63
C ALA A 80 6.98 19.75 9.84
N ASP A 81 6.06 18.99 10.45
CA ASP A 81 6.20 17.54 10.59
C ASP A 81 6.20 16.86 9.22
N VAL A 82 5.32 17.30 8.31
CA VAL A 82 5.26 16.78 6.95
C VAL A 82 6.53 17.10 6.17
N ALA A 83 7.07 18.31 6.29
CA ALA A 83 8.34 18.67 5.67
C ALA A 83 9.49 17.79 6.19
N THR A 84 9.52 17.53 7.50
CA THR A 84 10.52 16.66 8.14
C THR A 84 10.41 15.23 7.60
N VAL A 85 9.22 14.64 7.61
CA VAL A 85 8.97 13.30 7.06
C VAL A 85 9.32 13.22 5.58
N THR A 86 9.02 14.25 4.80
CA THR A 86 9.35 14.30 3.36
C THR A 86 10.86 14.21 3.15
N ILE A 87 11.64 15.00 3.89
CA ILE A 87 13.10 14.98 3.83
C ILE A 87 13.66 13.64 4.32
N ASP A 88 13.12 13.11 5.42
CA ASP A 88 13.58 11.84 5.97
C ASP A 88 13.31 10.66 5.03
N LEU A 89 12.15 10.67 4.34
CA LEU A 89 11.84 9.69 3.32
C LEU A 89 12.83 9.77 2.15
N MET A 90 13.09 10.96 1.60
CA MET A 90 14.09 11.15 0.53
C MET A 90 15.45 10.62 0.95
N LYS A 91 15.95 11.01 2.12
CA LYS A 91 17.24 10.51 2.67
C LYS A 91 17.27 9.00 2.87
N SER A 92 16.17 8.42 3.35
CA SER A 92 16.09 6.98 3.59
C SER A 92 16.08 6.17 2.28
N CYS A 93 15.58 6.77 1.20
CA CYS A 93 15.45 6.15 -0.10
C CYS A 93 16.66 6.38 -1.01
N ASP A 94 17.52 7.39 -0.75
CA ASP A 94 18.70 7.73 -1.57
C ASP A 94 19.59 6.53 -1.92
N ALA A 95 19.74 5.56 -1.00
CA ALA A 95 20.57 4.39 -1.22
C ALA A 95 19.92 3.29 -2.09
N LYS A 96 18.67 3.45 -2.54
CA LYS A 96 17.88 2.38 -3.14
C LYS A 96 18.03 2.23 -4.65
N GLY A 97 18.70 3.14 -5.35
CA GLY A 97 18.80 3.04 -6.81
C GLY A 97 19.74 4.03 -7.48
N ALA A 98 19.36 4.46 -8.69
CA ALA A 98 20.05 5.52 -9.42
C ALA A 98 20.07 6.83 -8.59
N PRO A 99 21.01 7.76 -8.88
CA PRO A 99 21.11 9.02 -8.15
C PRO A 99 19.77 9.74 -8.13
N ALA A 100 19.45 10.40 -7.01
CA ALA A 100 18.21 11.13 -6.85
C ALA A 100 18.00 12.12 -8.01
N ASN A 101 16.91 11.94 -8.75
CA ASN A 101 16.55 12.82 -9.85
C ASN A 101 15.83 14.05 -9.26
N PRO A 102 16.38 15.28 -9.41
CA PRO A 102 15.78 16.47 -8.82
C PRO A 102 14.33 16.72 -9.26
N ALA A 103 13.95 16.27 -10.46
CA ALA A 103 12.57 16.35 -10.94
C ALA A 103 11.62 15.45 -10.13
N ASN A 104 12.08 14.25 -9.75
CA ASN A 104 11.31 13.31 -8.94
C ASN A 104 11.22 13.78 -7.47
N GLU A 105 12.31 14.30 -6.90
CA GLU A 105 12.27 14.93 -5.57
C GLU A 105 11.28 16.12 -5.52
N THR A 106 11.25 16.93 -6.58
CA THR A 106 10.29 18.03 -6.71
C THR A 106 8.85 17.51 -6.82
N ALA A 107 8.61 16.46 -7.62
CA ALA A 107 7.30 15.84 -7.75
C ALA A 107 6.83 15.27 -6.41
N PHE A 108 7.71 14.57 -5.68
CA PHE A 108 7.44 14.04 -4.35
C PHE A 108 7.12 15.13 -3.34
N THR A 109 7.91 16.21 -3.31
CA THR A 109 7.67 17.35 -2.42
C THR A 109 6.31 18.00 -2.68
N LYS A 110 5.95 18.22 -3.96
CA LYS A 110 4.63 18.75 -4.35
C LYS A 110 3.49 17.80 -3.97
N TYR A 111 3.73 16.50 -4.05
CA TYR A 111 2.77 15.50 -3.61
C TYR A 111 2.53 15.59 -2.10
N MET A 112 3.59 15.60 -1.30
CA MET A 112 3.52 15.70 0.17
C MET A 112 2.98 17.06 0.65
N ALA A 113 3.19 18.15 -0.11
CA ALA A 113 2.58 19.44 0.20
C ALA A 113 1.03 19.40 0.21
N ARG A 114 0.43 18.43 -0.49
CA ARG A 114 -1.03 18.21 -0.55
C ARG A 114 -1.51 17.17 0.46
N TRP A 115 -0.70 16.80 1.44
CA TRP A 115 -0.97 15.69 2.39
C TRP A 115 -2.37 15.70 3.01
N ARG A 116 -2.90 16.87 3.40
CA ARG A 116 -4.23 16.95 4.02
C ARG A 116 -5.32 16.40 3.11
N VAL A 117 -5.25 16.72 1.81
CA VAL A 117 -6.21 16.22 0.82
C VAL A 117 -6.14 14.70 0.75
N HIS A 118 -4.92 14.14 0.66
CA HIS A 118 -4.72 12.70 0.61
C HIS A 118 -5.25 12.00 1.87
N VAL A 119 -4.96 12.55 3.05
CA VAL A 119 -5.46 12.04 4.33
C VAL A 119 -6.99 12.05 4.39
N TYR A 120 -7.66 13.12 3.94
CA TYR A 120 -9.12 13.20 3.96
C TYR A 120 -9.78 12.21 3.01
N GLU A 121 -9.24 12.05 1.80
CA GLU A 121 -9.73 11.05 0.85
C GLU A 121 -9.51 9.62 1.37
N MET A 122 -8.34 9.31 1.93
CA MET A 122 -8.07 8.01 2.57
C MET A 122 -9.02 7.76 3.75
N ALA A 123 -9.22 8.74 4.63
CA ALA A 123 -10.13 8.62 5.77
C ALA A 123 -11.59 8.39 5.33
N LYS A 124 -12.03 9.01 4.22
CA LYS A 124 -13.35 8.77 3.63
C LYS A 124 -13.51 7.31 3.17
N VAL A 125 -12.48 6.73 2.54
CA VAL A 125 -12.48 5.32 2.11
C VAL A 125 -12.51 4.37 3.29
N ILE A 126 -11.68 4.62 4.31
CA ILE A 126 -11.62 3.80 5.52
C ILE A 126 -13.01 3.77 6.20
N ARG A 127 -13.66 4.93 6.34
CA ARG A 127 -15.03 5.01 6.90
C ARG A 127 -16.06 4.26 6.07
N ALA A 128 -16.01 4.39 4.75
CA ALA A 128 -16.93 3.68 3.86
C ALA A 128 -16.77 2.15 3.99
N THR A 129 -15.53 1.67 4.17
CA THR A 129 -15.25 0.25 4.36
C THR A 129 -15.68 -0.25 5.74
N GLY A 130 -15.47 0.54 6.80
CA GLY A 130 -15.83 0.17 8.17
C GLY A 130 -17.31 0.32 8.54
N GLY A 131 -18.12 1.03 7.74
CA GLY A 131 -19.56 1.19 7.94
C GLY A 131 -20.42 0.16 7.21
N SER A 132 -19.82 -0.91 6.67
CA SER A 132 -20.49 -1.92 5.84
C SER A 132 -20.94 -3.18 6.62
N ASP A 133 -21.03 -3.11 7.94
CA ASP A 133 -21.51 -4.21 8.82
C ASP A 133 -22.95 -3.98 9.33
#